data_AF-U7P7J0-F1
#
_entry.id   AF-U7P7J0-F1
#
_cell.length_a   1.000
_cell.length_b   1.000
_cell.length_c   1.000
_cell.angle_alpha   90.00
_cell.angle_beta   90.00
_cell.angle_gamma   90.00
#
_symmetry.space_group_name_H-M   'P 1'
#
loop_
_entity.id
_entity.type
_entity.pdbx_description
1 polymer ?
#
loop_
_entity_poly.entity_id
_entity_poly.type
_entity_poly.pdbx_seq_one_letter_code
_entity_poly.pdbx_strand_id
1 'polypeptide(L)'
;MPCTFHADHPLLRWPLDHVFVSEHFTLKAMRRLPHIGSDHFPLLTTLCYRPSRADEHEPPEADTEEHRDARETIAEGRRRDQQE
;
A
#
# COMPACT_ATOMS: atom_id res chain seq x y z
N MET A 1 -11.18 3.77 7.36
CA MET A 1 -12.27 3.71 6.36
C MET A 1 -11.75 2.84 5.24
N PRO A 2 -12.11 1.55 5.21
CA PRO A 2 -11.32 0.57 4.47
C PRO A 2 -11.35 0.87 2.96
N CYS A 3 -10.16 0.94 2.36
CA CYS A 3 -9.96 0.79 0.92
C CYS A 3 -10.49 -0.59 0.48
N THR A 4 -10.59 -0.88 -0.80
CA THR A 4 -11.75 -1.66 -1.25
C THR A 4 -11.35 -2.76 -2.21
N PHE A 5 -11.29 -4.01 -1.75
CA PHE A 5 -11.45 -5.15 -2.64
C PHE A 5 -12.90 -5.16 -3.16
N HIS A 6 -13.01 -5.08 -4.50
CA HIS A 6 -14.22 -4.91 -5.33
C HIS A 6 -15.21 -3.85 -4.85
N ALA A 7 -15.17 -2.66 -5.47
CA ALA A 7 -16.06 -1.54 -5.22
C ALA A 7 -17.56 -1.92 -5.23
N ASP A 8 -17.93 -2.92 -6.04
CA ASP A 8 -19.28 -3.43 -6.25
C ASP A 8 -19.77 -4.43 -5.17
N HIS A 9 -18.87 -4.94 -4.32
CA HIS A 9 -19.20 -5.90 -3.27
C HIS A 9 -19.06 -5.27 -1.88
N PRO A 10 -20.13 -4.64 -1.33
CA PRO A 10 -20.05 -3.92 -0.06
C PRO A 10 -19.64 -4.77 1.15
N LEU A 11 -19.83 -6.10 1.07
CA LEU A 11 -19.43 -7.05 2.12
C LEU A 11 -17.97 -7.50 2.05
N LEU A 12 -17.25 -7.23 0.95
CA LEU A 12 -15.87 -7.68 0.72
C LEU A 12 -14.86 -6.51 0.70
N ARG A 13 -15.25 -5.34 1.23
CA ARG A 13 -14.46 -4.10 1.21
C ARG A 13 -13.28 -4.11 2.19
N TRP A 14 -12.26 -4.95 1.95
CA TRP A 14 -11.00 -4.94 2.68
C TRP A 14 -9.99 -3.93 2.10
N PRO A 15 -9.24 -3.20 2.97
CA PRO A 15 -8.24 -2.20 2.58
C PRO A 15 -7.06 -2.85 1.89
N LEU A 16 -7.19 -3.01 0.57
CA LEU A 16 -6.14 -3.59 -0.26
C LEU A 16 -5.09 -2.56 -0.68
N ASP A 17 -5.50 -1.30 -0.82
CA ASP A 17 -4.61 -0.23 -1.29
C ASP A 17 -3.73 0.29 -0.15
N HIS A 18 -2.41 0.24 -0.35
CA HIS A 18 -1.40 0.72 0.60
C HIS A 18 -0.59 1.86 -0.03
N VAL A 19 -0.28 2.90 0.76
CA VAL A 19 0.59 4.01 0.35
C VAL A 19 1.77 4.09 1.30
N PHE A 20 2.96 3.74 0.81
CA PHE A 20 4.23 3.85 1.55
C PHE A 20 4.92 5.16 1.18
N VAL A 21 5.49 5.85 2.18
CA VAL A 21 6.19 7.13 2.01
C VAL A 21 7.51 7.08 2.78
N SER A 22 8.51 7.83 2.32
CA SER A 22 9.74 8.00 3.10
C SER A 22 9.52 8.91 4.30
N GLU A 23 10.37 8.78 5.33
CA GLU A 23 10.28 9.49 6.62
C GLU A 23 10.27 11.02 6.49
N HIS A 24 10.80 11.56 5.39
CA HIS A 24 10.76 12.99 5.11
C HIS A 24 9.36 13.52 4.82
N PHE A 25 8.37 12.64 4.63
CA PHE A 25 6.98 13.00 4.40
C PHE A 25 6.12 12.60 5.58
N THR A 26 5.21 13.50 5.91
CA THR A 26 4.17 13.24 6.93
C THR A 26 2.79 13.31 6.29
N LEU A 27 1.86 12.50 6.80
CA LEU A 27 0.49 12.50 6.30
C LEU A 27 -0.25 13.77 6.75
N LYS A 28 -0.75 14.56 5.79
CA LYS A 28 -1.62 15.71 6.06
C LYS A 28 -3.09 15.33 5.97
N ALA A 29 -3.48 14.58 4.94
CA ALA A 29 -4.85 14.17 4.72
C ALA A 29 -4.90 12.92 3.82
N MET A 30 -5.90 12.07 4.04
CA MET A 30 -6.19 10.94 3.17
C MET A 30 -7.70 10.84 3.02
N ARG A 31 -8.19 10.74 1.77
CA ARG A 31 -9.62 10.55 1.50
C ARG A 31 -9.87 9.65 0.30
N ARG A 32 -10.88 8.80 0.41
CA ARG A 32 -11.43 8.05 -0.72
C ARG A 32 -12.31 8.96 -1.56
N LEU A 33 -12.13 8.94 -2.88
CA LEU A 33 -12.94 9.71 -3.83
C LEU A 33 -14.14 8.89 -4.33
N PRO A 34 -15.12 9.53 -5.02
CA PRO A 34 -16.26 8.83 -5.60
C PRO A 34 -15.85 7.71 -6.56
N HIS A 35 -16.75 6.73 -6.74
CA HIS A 35 -16.57 5.65 -7.70
C HIS A 35 -16.55 6.21 -9.12
N ILE A 36 -15.62 5.70 -9.94
CA ILE A 36 -15.42 6.15 -11.33
C ILE A 36 -15.66 5.03 -12.35
N GLY A 37 -16.29 3.92 -11.94
CA GLY A 37 -16.45 2.74 -12.80
C GLY A 37 -15.26 1.77 -12.82
N SER A 38 -14.25 1.98 -11.98
CA SER A 38 -13.20 0.99 -11.70
C SER A 38 -13.64 0.05 -10.57
N ASP A 39 -13.10 -1.16 -10.57
CA ASP A 39 -13.14 -2.12 -9.48
C ASP A 39 -12.50 -1.61 -8.18
N HIS A 40 -11.66 -0.57 -8.24
CA HIS A 40 -11.09 0.15 -7.10
C HIS A 40 -11.67 1.56 -6.95
N PHE A 41 -11.74 2.04 -5.70
CA PHE A 41 -12.02 3.45 -5.45
C PHE A 41 -10.74 4.28 -5.55
N PRO A 42 -10.78 5.50 -6.13
CA PRO A 42 -9.61 6.36 -6.13
C PRO A 42 -9.30 6.86 -4.71
N LEU A 43 -8.01 6.90 -4.35
CA LEU A 43 -7.51 7.42 -3.08
C LEU A 43 -6.73 8.71 -3.30
N LEU A 44 -7.08 9.78 -2.58
CA LEU A 44 -6.30 11.03 -2.56
C LEU A 44 -5.54 11.14 -1.24
N THR A 45 -4.21 11.09 -1.33
CA THR A 45 -3.30 11.28 -0.20
C THR A 45 -2.55 12.60 -0.36
N THR A 46 -2.59 13.44 0.68
CA THR A 46 -1.83 14.70 0.76
C THR A 46 -0.70 14.54 1.76
N LEU A 47 0.52 14.81 1.31
CA LEU A 47 1.72 14.68 2.12
C LEU A 47 2.37 16.05 2.34
N CYS A 48 2.97 16.24 3.52
CA CYS A 48 3.80 17.40 3.83
C CYS A 48 5.26 16.96 3.89
N TYR A 49 6.11 17.63 3.11
CA TYR A 49 7.57 17.46 3.19
C TYR A 49 8.10 18.15 4.46
N ARG A 50 8.62 17.36 5.40
CA ARG A 50 9.14 17.78 6.70
C ARG A 50 10.38 16.96 7.07
N PRO A 51 11.53 17.16 6.40
CA PRO A 51 12.74 16.37 6.63
C PRO A 51 13.31 16.51 8.06
N SER A 52 13.04 17.63 8.74
CA SER A 52 13.44 17.87 10.13
C SER A 52 12.66 17.05 11.16
N ARG A 53 11.72 16.22 10.71
CA ARG A 53 10.87 15.34 11.52
C ARG A 53 10.99 13.88 11.10
N ALA A 54 12.02 13.55 10.31
CA ALA A 54 12.23 12.18 9.85
C ALA A 54 12.42 11.21 11.04
N ASP A 55 12.99 11.72 12.13
CA ASP A 55 13.19 11.01 13.41
C ASP A 55 11.91 10.80 14.23
N GLU A 56 10.77 11.42 13.86
CA GLU A 56 9.49 11.19 14.54
C GLU A 56 8.88 9.81 14.20
N HIS A 57 9.39 9.12 13.18
CA HIS A 57 8.91 7.81 12.75
C HIS A 57 10.05 6.80 12.69
N GLU A 58 9.97 5.74 13.50
CA GLU A 58 10.91 4.63 13.41
C GLU A 58 10.44 3.69 12.29
N PRO A 59 11.26 3.43 11.26
CA PRO A 59 10.88 2.54 10.18
C PRO A 59 10.79 1.12 10.72
N PRO A 60 9.77 0.34 10.34
CA PRO A 60 9.70 -1.06 10.73
C PRO A 60 10.89 -1.82 10.12
N GLU A 61 11.59 -2.59 10.95
CA GLU A 61 12.59 -3.54 10.48
C GLU A 61 11.89 -4.83 10.07
N ALA A 62 12.21 -5.32 8.87
CA ALA A 62 11.71 -6.61 8.42
C ALA A 62 12.50 -7.74 9.09
N ASP A 63 11.80 -8.79 9.54
CA ASP A 63 12.42 -9.95 10.14
C ASP A 63 12.97 -10.93 9.09
N THR A 64 13.63 -12.00 9.57
CA THR A 64 14.26 -12.99 8.70
C THR A 64 13.24 -13.79 7.90
N GLU A 65 12.06 -14.05 8.46
CA GLU A 65 10.99 -14.81 7.82
C GLU A 65 10.34 -13.95 6.73
N GLU A 66 10.04 -12.68 7.01
CA GLU A 66 9.53 -11.71 6.03
C GLU A 66 10.47 -11.58 4.84
N HIS A 67 11.79 -11.50 5.10
CA HIS A 67 12.79 -11.48 4.03
C HIS A 67 12.86 -12.79 3.22
N ARG A 68 12.56 -13.94 3.83
CA ARG A 68 12.52 -15.23 3.12
C ARG A 68 11.28 -15.29 2.24
N ASP A 69 10.12 -14.98 2.80
CA ASP A 69 8.82 -15.05 2.13
C ASP A 69 8.78 -14.08 0.93
N ALA A 70 9.35 -12.88 1.08
CA ALA A 70 9.52 -11.93 -0.02
C ALA A 70 10.36 -12.51 -1.18
N ARG A 71 11.49 -13.17 -0.86
CA ARG A 71 12.35 -13.80 -1.89
C ARG A 71 11.66 -14.95 -2.60
N GLU A 72 10.91 -15.77 -1.86
CA GLU A 72 10.15 -16.89 -2.41
C GLU A 72 9.05 -16.40 -3.35
N THR A 73 8.29 -15.38 -2.94
CA THR A 73 7.24 -14.74 -3.75
C THR A 73 7.80 -14.19 -5.06
N ILE A 74 8.95 -13.49 -5.02
CA ILE A 74 9.62 -12.97 -6.22
C ILE A 74 10.08 -14.10 -7.13
N ALA A 75 10.65 -15.17 -6.56
CA ALA A 75 11.10 -16.32 -7.35
C ALA A 75 9.92 -17.06 -8.01
N GLU A 76 8.80 -17.18 -7.32
CA GLU A 76 7.58 -17.78 -7.87
C GLU A 76 7.01 -16.95 -9.02
N GLY A 77 6.87 -15.62 -8.85
CA GLY A 77 6.42 -14.73 -9.90
C GLY A 77 7.26 -14.87 -11.18
N ARG A 78 8.60 -14.84 -11.03
CA ARG A 78 9.52 -15.04 -12.17
C ARG A 78 9.38 -16.41 -12.85
N ARG A 79 9.02 -17.47 -12.11
CA ARG A 79 8.80 -18.81 -12.68
C ARG A 79 7.50 -18.87 -13.48
N ARG A 80 6.45 -18.17 -13.04
CA ARG A 80 5.17 -18.07 -13.76
C ARG A 80 5.36 -17.33 -15.08
N ASP A 81 6.05 -16.19 -15.06
CA ASP A 81 6.34 -15.39 -16.26
C ASP A 81 7.21 -16.13 -17.32
N GLN A 82 7.96 -17.16 -16.92
CA GLN A 82 8.80 -17.97 -17.83
C GLN A 82 8.06 -19.18 -18.43
N GLN A 83 6.87 -19.50 -17.92
CA GLN A 83 6.04 -20.63 -18.38
C GLN A 83 4.89 -20.19 -19.30
N GLU A 84 4.66 -18.87 -19.41
CA GLU A 84 3.76 -18.23 -20.38
C GLU A 84 4.53 -17.82 -21.65
#